data_AF-A0A1L9T1R2-F1
#
_entry.id   AF-A0A1L9T1R2-F1
#
_cell.length_a   1.000
_cell.length_b   1.000
_cell.length_c   1.000
_cell.angle_alpha   90.00
_cell.angle_beta   90.00
_cell.angle_gamma   90.00
#
_symmetry.space_group_name_H-M   'P 1'
#
loop_
_entity.id
_entity.type
_entity.pdbx_description
1 polymer ?
#
loop_
_entity_poly.entity_id
_entity_poly.type
_entity_poly.pdbx_seq_one_letter_code
_entity_poly.pdbx_strand_id
1 'polypeptide(L)'
;MAPTRPLLTLLQRDFDPGAPAANFRDEWTTPSNYAFTILLLIGGDIVNRALAQLVGGWLTPVAFSFGWVSYATGAVCSALGEYRLMPDADTGCSLINGKNGYVRGNNSWVLGRIMRDYDYWMDGAIRAKTDSLLDARWKFDQARETEMYPDEGVTVPRPSQAGLVVSIYKPSRTLRYGVPGKDLLFWSGLVVTAVQLGIASIPAGLDGDWGVLMITGAATALCYGTGALTQWRVEKWACRSLDTRNKKNFVLTRGNGAQHAIAIVSDGHGLDLEDMATGFSMIDKPTITVTAQLLTIVLGIAWVVLLITASGVDTGTWYLIAVGAIGMLQNIFVAGWKRTPTGYGVPLDFVEVVGEVKVMQTLMEVEKKYEKLGKSMLGTFFPGDLRENEVKQWADIAAQWKEKKAQADDRKGK
;
A
#
# COMPACT_ATOMS: atom_id res chain seq x y z
N MET A 1 25.57 27.29 -77.18
CA MET A 1 24.57 28.27 -76.72
C MET A 1 23.51 27.52 -75.94
N ALA A 2 23.52 27.64 -74.62
CA ALA A 2 22.48 27.09 -73.75
C ALA A 2 21.32 28.08 -73.65
N PRO A 3 20.08 27.58 -73.46
CA PRO A 3 19.11 28.26 -72.64
C PRO A 3 18.91 27.46 -71.36
N THR A 4 19.35 28.08 -70.28
CA THR A 4 19.04 27.78 -68.88
C THR A 4 17.52 27.72 -68.68
N ARG A 5 17.01 26.56 -68.24
CA ARG A 5 15.68 26.47 -67.61
C ARG A 5 15.85 26.52 -66.09
N PRO A 6 15.00 27.28 -65.39
CA PRO A 6 15.36 27.88 -64.11
C PRO A 6 15.26 26.88 -62.96
N LEU A 7 16.18 27.12 -62.03
CA LEU A 7 16.34 26.56 -60.70
C LEU A 7 15.17 26.98 -59.78
N LEU A 8 13.92 26.73 -60.18
CA LEU A 8 12.71 27.23 -59.51
C LEU A 8 11.70 26.13 -59.11
N THR A 9 12.16 24.89 -58.89
CA THR A 9 11.32 23.81 -58.33
C THR A 9 11.82 23.30 -56.99
N LEU A 10 12.75 24.01 -56.33
CA LEU A 10 13.34 23.58 -55.05
C LEU A 10 12.83 24.31 -53.80
N LEU A 11 11.97 25.34 -53.92
CA LEU A 11 11.50 26.11 -52.75
C LEU A 11 10.07 26.64 -52.94
N GLN A 12 9.10 25.75 -53.11
CA GLN A 12 7.74 26.04 -52.66
C GLN A 12 7.50 25.16 -51.43
N ARG A 13 8.09 25.58 -50.30
CA ARG A 13 7.53 25.19 -49.00
C ARG A 13 6.23 25.96 -48.90
N ASP A 14 5.09 25.29 -49.03
CA ASP A 14 3.80 25.88 -48.71
C ASP A 14 3.85 26.35 -47.26
N PHE A 15 4.11 27.65 -47.08
CA PHE A 15 4.13 28.30 -45.80
C PHE A 15 2.67 28.54 -45.39
N ASP A 16 2.05 27.49 -44.87
CA ASP A 16 0.72 27.56 -44.28
C ASP A 16 0.84 27.62 -42.74
N PRO A 17 0.77 28.80 -42.13
CA PRO A 17 0.80 28.94 -40.67
C PRO A 17 -0.49 28.41 -40.01
N GLY A 18 -1.56 28.16 -40.78
CA GLY A 18 -2.81 27.57 -40.31
C GLY A 18 -2.81 26.05 -40.32
N ALA A 19 -1.94 25.40 -41.10
CA ALA A 19 -1.84 23.94 -41.18
C ALA A 19 -1.63 23.27 -39.81
N PRO A 20 -0.77 23.79 -38.89
CA PRO A 20 -0.68 23.22 -37.55
C PRO A 20 -1.98 23.30 -36.77
N ALA A 21 -2.71 24.42 -36.87
CA ALA A 21 -3.98 24.60 -36.17
C ALA A 21 -5.08 23.68 -36.72
N ALA A 22 -5.11 23.48 -38.04
CA ALA A 22 -6.00 22.52 -38.68
C ALA A 22 -5.68 21.08 -38.26
N ASN A 23 -4.40 20.68 -38.31
CA ASN A 23 -3.96 19.35 -37.86
C ASN A 23 -4.28 19.10 -36.38
N PHE A 24 -4.10 20.10 -35.52
CA PHE A 24 -4.52 19.98 -34.12
C PHE A 24 -6.03 19.83 -34.02
N ARG A 25 -6.81 20.66 -34.71
CA ARG A 25 -8.27 20.57 -34.68
C ARG A 25 -8.75 19.19 -35.11
N ASP A 26 -8.17 18.65 -36.18
CA ASP A 26 -8.50 17.32 -36.70
C ASP A 26 -8.17 16.23 -35.67
N GLU A 27 -6.99 16.28 -35.05
CA GLU A 27 -6.59 15.37 -33.97
C GLU A 27 -7.49 15.47 -32.72
N TRP A 28 -7.96 16.68 -32.38
CA TRP A 28 -8.89 16.87 -31.26
C TRP A 28 -10.32 16.42 -31.57
N THR A 29 -10.73 16.42 -32.84
CA THR A 29 -12.05 15.92 -33.26
C THR A 29 -12.09 14.41 -33.43
N THR A 30 -11.03 13.83 -33.98
CA THR A 30 -10.88 12.40 -34.21
C THR A 30 -9.47 12.00 -33.79
N PRO A 31 -9.27 11.65 -32.51
CA PRO A 31 -7.95 11.26 -32.03
C PRO A 31 -7.40 10.11 -32.85
N SER A 32 -6.17 10.27 -33.32
CA SER A 32 -5.49 9.24 -34.07
C SER A 32 -5.16 8.04 -33.19
N ASN A 33 -4.91 6.90 -33.84
CA ASN A 33 -4.44 5.67 -33.19
C ASN A 33 -3.13 5.88 -32.39
N TYR A 34 -2.39 6.97 -32.62
CA TYR A 34 -1.17 7.30 -31.87
C TYR A 34 -1.48 7.78 -30.45
N ALA A 35 -2.54 8.56 -30.23
CA ALA A 35 -2.95 8.99 -28.90
C ALA A 35 -3.31 7.77 -28.01
N PHE A 36 -4.00 6.79 -28.58
CA PHE A 36 -4.30 5.51 -27.93
C PHE A 36 -3.02 4.76 -27.53
N THR A 37 -2.04 4.67 -28.43
CA THR A 37 -0.75 4.01 -28.17
C THR A 37 0.01 4.65 -27.01
N ILE A 38 0.04 5.98 -26.92
CA ILE A 38 0.70 6.70 -25.83
C ILE A 38 0.02 6.43 -24.49
N LEU A 39 -1.32 6.43 -24.46
CA LEU A 39 -2.08 6.18 -23.24
C LEU A 39 -1.87 4.75 -22.71
N LEU A 40 -1.66 3.78 -23.60
CA LEU A 40 -1.37 2.37 -23.24
C LEU A 40 -0.01 2.18 -22.56
N LEU A 41 0.96 3.06 -22.84
CA LEU A 41 2.30 2.98 -22.24
C LEU A 41 2.32 3.47 -20.79
N ILE A 42 1.32 4.26 -20.39
CA ILE A 42 1.32 4.96 -19.09
C ILE A 42 0.40 4.23 -18.11
N GLY A 43 0.92 3.95 -16.91
CA GLY A 43 0.09 3.58 -15.76
C GLY A 43 0.03 2.09 -15.40
N GLY A 44 0.90 1.25 -15.95
CA GLY A 44 1.02 -0.15 -15.51
C GLY A 44 1.26 -0.29 -14.00
N ASP A 45 2.14 0.53 -13.44
CA ASP A 45 2.42 0.56 -11.98
C ASP A 45 1.23 1.04 -11.15
N ILE A 46 0.43 1.96 -11.71
CA ILE A 46 -0.79 2.47 -11.05
C ILE A 46 -1.81 1.35 -10.96
N VAL A 47 -2.01 0.60 -12.04
CA VAL A 47 -2.88 -0.58 -12.06
C VAL A 47 -2.38 -1.64 -11.08
N ASN A 48 -1.07 -1.91 -11.04
CA ASN A 48 -0.50 -2.88 -10.11
C ASN A 48 -0.81 -2.52 -8.63
N ARG A 49 -0.60 -1.25 -8.26
CA ARG A 49 -0.90 -0.75 -6.90
C ARG A 49 -2.41 -0.74 -6.61
N ALA A 50 -3.25 -0.40 -7.59
CA ALA A 50 -4.71 -0.44 -7.46
C ALA A 50 -5.21 -1.88 -7.26
N LEU A 51 -4.62 -2.84 -7.97
CA LEU A 51 -4.85 -4.27 -7.74
C LEU A 51 -4.43 -4.67 -6.34
N ALA A 52 -3.20 -4.38 -5.92
CA ALA A 52 -2.72 -4.72 -4.57
C ALA A 52 -3.65 -4.23 -3.44
N GLN A 53 -4.22 -3.03 -3.60
CA GLN A 53 -5.24 -2.46 -2.69
C GLN A 53 -6.48 -3.37 -2.58
N LEU A 54 -7.07 -3.79 -3.71
CA LEU A 54 -8.40 -4.40 -3.77
C LEU A 54 -8.43 -5.93 -3.85
N VAL A 55 -7.34 -6.56 -4.27
CA VAL A 55 -7.26 -8.02 -4.46
C VAL A 55 -7.43 -8.81 -3.16
N GLY A 56 -7.75 -10.10 -3.31
CA GLY A 56 -7.88 -11.06 -2.22
C GLY A 56 -9.31 -11.56 -1.98
N GLY A 57 -10.29 -10.97 -2.69
CA GLY A 57 -11.65 -11.46 -2.78
C GLY A 57 -11.87 -12.30 -4.04
N TRP A 58 -13.12 -12.74 -4.24
CA TRP A 58 -13.55 -13.37 -5.49
C TRP A 58 -13.76 -12.35 -6.63
N LEU A 59 -14.01 -11.10 -6.25
CA LEU A 59 -14.22 -9.97 -7.16
C LEU A 59 -13.26 -8.85 -6.76
N THR A 60 -12.56 -8.32 -7.76
CA THR A 60 -11.59 -7.24 -7.59
C THR A 60 -11.98 -6.08 -8.51
N PRO A 61 -12.73 -5.09 -8.01
CA PRO A 61 -13.30 -4.03 -8.84
C PRO A 61 -12.25 -2.94 -9.12
N VAL A 62 -11.35 -3.24 -10.05
CA VAL A 62 -10.40 -2.27 -10.62
C VAL A 62 -10.92 -1.93 -12.02
N ALA A 63 -11.18 -0.66 -12.28
CA ALA A 63 -11.80 -0.23 -13.53
C ALA A 63 -10.86 -0.42 -14.73
N PHE A 64 -11.45 -0.62 -15.91
CA PHE A 64 -10.68 -0.70 -17.16
C PHE A 64 -9.99 0.64 -17.43
N SER A 65 -8.71 0.61 -17.81
CA SER A 65 -7.93 1.80 -18.16
C SER A 65 -6.80 1.39 -19.11
N PHE A 66 -6.22 2.35 -19.82
CA PHE A 66 -5.15 2.06 -20.78
C PHE A 66 -3.90 1.42 -20.16
N GLY A 67 -3.61 1.70 -18.88
CA GLY A 67 -2.47 1.11 -18.17
C GLY A 67 -2.52 -0.40 -17.96
N TRP A 68 -3.68 -1.04 -18.16
CA TRP A 68 -3.83 -2.49 -18.00
C TRP A 68 -2.99 -3.31 -18.96
N VAL A 69 -2.74 -2.80 -20.16
CA VAL A 69 -1.92 -3.48 -21.16
C VAL A 69 -0.46 -3.49 -20.75
N SER A 70 0.07 -2.34 -20.34
CA SER A 70 1.42 -2.23 -19.78
C SER A 70 1.57 -3.14 -18.56
N TYR A 71 0.57 -3.13 -17.67
CA TYR A 71 0.53 -4.04 -16.53
C TYR A 71 0.52 -5.52 -16.95
N ALA A 72 -0.33 -5.93 -17.90
CA ALA A 72 -0.45 -7.32 -18.33
C ALA A 72 0.87 -7.86 -18.89
N THR A 73 1.58 -7.07 -19.71
CA THR A 73 2.90 -7.45 -20.23
C THR A 73 3.92 -7.61 -19.09
N GLY A 74 3.94 -6.67 -18.13
CA GLY A 74 4.79 -6.76 -16.95
C GLY A 74 4.46 -7.97 -16.05
N ALA A 75 3.17 -8.27 -15.88
CA ALA A 75 2.69 -9.41 -15.09
C ALA A 75 3.08 -10.75 -15.71
N VAL A 76 3.04 -10.88 -17.05
CA VAL A 76 3.55 -12.08 -17.74
C VAL A 76 5.05 -12.26 -17.49
N CYS A 77 5.83 -11.18 -17.57
CA CYS A 77 7.27 -11.22 -17.29
C CYS A 77 7.56 -11.62 -15.83
N SER A 78 6.88 -10.99 -14.87
CA SER A 78 7.06 -11.30 -13.43
C SER A 78 6.58 -12.72 -13.09
N ALA A 79 5.49 -13.20 -13.70
CA ALA A 79 5.02 -14.58 -13.55
C ALA A 79 5.99 -15.63 -14.14
N LEU A 80 6.79 -15.28 -15.16
CA LEU A 80 7.80 -16.15 -15.74
C LEU A 80 9.14 -16.11 -14.99
N GLY A 81 9.57 -14.93 -14.54
CA GLY A 81 10.91 -14.72 -13.96
C GLY A 81 10.95 -14.73 -12.43
N GLU A 82 10.01 -14.03 -11.79
CA GLU A 82 10.04 -13.74 -10.35
C GLU A 82 9.00 -14.55 -9.56
N TYR A 83 8.05 -15.14 -10.28
CA TYR A 83 6.92 -15.88 -9.74
C TYR A 83 6.11 -15.08 -8.69
N ARG A 84 5.84 -13.81 -9.01
CA ARG A 84 5.02 -12.92 -8.17
C ARG A 84 4.08 -12.05 -9.00
N LEU A 85 3.00 -11.58 -8.38
CA LEU A 85 2.09 -10.56 -8.94
C LEU A 85 1.99 -9.33 -8.03
N MET A 86 2.19 -9.51 -6.72
CA MET A 86 2.11 -8.45 -5.73
C MET A 86 3.32 -7.51 -5.83
N PRO A 87 3.12 -6.19 -5.77
CA PRO A 87 4.23 -5.24 -5.73
C PRO A 87 5.03 -5.34 -4.42
N ASP A 88 6.26 -4.83 -4.46
CA ASP A 88 7.11 -4.70 -3.29
C ASP A 88 6.55 -3.73 -2.25
N ALA A 89 7.09 -3.76 -1.03
CA ALA A 89 6.64 -2.90 0.06
C ALA A 89 6.77 -1.40 -0.28
N ASP A 90 5.64 -0.68 -0.25
CA ASP A 90 5.58 0.75 -0.55
C ASP A 90 6.34 1.64 0.46
N THR A 91 6.56 1.16 1.69
CA THR A 91 7.21 1.92 2.76
C THR A 91 8.12 1.00 3.57
N GLY A 92 9.37 1.43 3.72
CA GLY A 92 10.34 0.75 4.57
C GLY A 92 9.88 0.75 6.03
N CYS A 93 9.73 -0.45 6.58
CA CYS A 93 9.48 -0.65 8.00
C CYS A 93 10.15 -1.94 8.44
N SER A 94 10.29 -2.09 9.75
CA SER A 94 10.84 -3.27 10.38
C SER A 94 9.82 -3.87 11.32
N LEU A 95 9.81 -5.19 11.36
CA LEU A 95 9.01 -5.97 12.30
C LEU A 95 9.94 -6.58 13.34
N ILE A 96 9.66 -6.30 14.61
CA ILE A 96 10.39 -6.82 15.76
C ILE A 96 9.54 -7.92 16.40
N ASN A 97 10.13 -9.08 16.62
CA ASN A 97 9.49 -10.14 17.41
C ASN A 97 9.50 -9.75 18.89
N GLY A 98 8.31 -9.61 19.47
CA GLY A 98 8.08 -9.15 20.85
C GLY A 98 8.54 -10.10 21.96
N LYS A 99 9.08 -11.28 21.61
CA LYS A 99 9.61 -12.27 22.57
C LYS A 99 11.13 -12.29 22.61
N ASN A 100 11.79 -12.23 21.45
CA ASN A 100 13.25 -12.36 21.34
C ASN A 100 13.97 -11.10 20.82
N GLY A 101 13.24 -10.08 20.36
CA GLY A 101 13.81 -8.85 19.80
C GLY A 101 14.41 -9.02 18.40
N TYR A 102 14.17 -10.14 17.72
CA TYR A 102 14.67 -10.34 16.36
C TYR A 102 13.97 -9.39 15.39
N VAL A 103 14.75 -8.65 14.62
CA VAL A 103 14.27 -7.62 13.69
C VAL A 103 14.29 -8.18 12.27
N ARG A 104 13.18 -8.03 11.54
CA ARG A 104 13.07 -8.34 10.11
C ARG A 104 12.75 -7.08 9.32
N GLY A 105 13.37 -6.95 8.15
CA GLY A 105 12.92 -5.99 7.14
C GLY A 105 11.54 -6.39 6.60
N ASN A 106 10.75 -5.40 6.19
CA ASN A 106 9.44 -5.64 5.61
C ASN A 106 9.51 -5.75 4.08
N ASN A 107 9.11 -6.91 3.56
CA ASN A 107 8.87 -7.16 2.15
C ASN A 107 7.37 -7.24 1.81
N SER A 108 6.49 -7.10 2.80
CA SER A 108 5.04 -7.11 2.58
C SER A 108 4.50 -5.73 2.21
N TRP A 109 3.81 -5.67 1.07
CA TRP A 109 3.04 -4.49 0.67
C TRP A 109 1.98 -4.11 1.72
N VAL A 110 1.31 -5.08 2.33
CA VAL A 110 0.27 -4.84 3.36
C VAL A 110 0.84 -4.15 4.59
N LEU A 111 1.95 -4.65 5.14
CA LEU A 111 2.59 -4.04 6.31
C LEU A 111 3.14 -2.65 5.99
N GLY A 112 3.70 -2.47 4.80
CA GLY A 112 4.17 -1.17 4.32
C GLY A 112 3.02 -0.16 4.30
N ARG A 113 1.84 -0.56 3.81
CA ARG A 113 0.64 0.28 3.81
C ARG A 113 0.08 0.57 5.19
N ILE A 114 0.01 -0.43 6.06
CA ILE A 114 -0.41 -0.24 7.45
C ILE A 114 0.48 0.80 8.13
N MET A 115 1.80 0.73 7.92
CA MET A 115 2.74 1.71 8.49
C MET A 115 2.60 3.09 7.83
N ARG A 116 2.50 3.16 6.49
CA ARG A 116 2.36 4.41 5.73
C ARG A 116 1.12 5.20 6.14
N ASP A 117 -0.01 4.51 6.29
CA ASP A 117 -1.31 5.11 6.55
C ASP A 117 -1.59 5.27 8.06
N TYR A 118 -0.62 5.00 8.93
CA TYR A 118 -0.78 5.01 10.39
C TYR A 118 -1.45 6.29 10.91
N ASP A 119 -1.03 7.47 10.44
CA ASP A 119 -1.58 8.75 10.90
C ASP A 119 -3.09 8.90 10.59
N TYR A 120 -3.59 8.20 9.57
CA TYR A 120 -4.99 8.21 9.18
C TYR A 120 -5.86 7.30 10.06
N TRP A 121 -5.35 6.13 10.42
CA TRP A 121 -6.13 5.14 11.18
C TRP A 121 -5.78 5.06 12.67
N MET A 122 -4.76 5.79 13.13
CA MET A 122 -4.41 5.85 14.55
C MET A 122 -5.59 6.30 15.40
N ASP A 123 -5.75 5.67 16.56
CA ASP A 123 -6.77 6.04 17.53
C ASP A 123 -6.56 7.48 18.06
N GLY A 124 -7.67 8.17 18.36
CA GLY A 124 -7.65 9.53 18.90
C GLY A 124 -6.86 9.66 20.20
N ALA A 125 -6.87 8.62 21.05
CA ALA A 125 -6.09 8.58 22.28
C ALA A 125 -4.58 8.63 22.02
N ILE A 126 -4.12 7.99 20.94
CA ILE A 126 -2.71 8.01 20.54
C ILE A 126 -2.33 9.41 20.07
N ARG A 127 -3.20 10.06 19.29
CA ARG A 127 -2.97 11.44 18.82
C ARG A 127 -2.89 12.41 19.99
N ALA A 128 -3.84 12.34 20.92
CA ALA A 128 -3.85 13.16 22.13
C ALA A 128 -2.59 12.95 23.00
N LYS A 129 -2.15 11.69 23.18
CA LYS A 129 -0.91 11.40 23.91
C LYS A 129 0.31 11.96 23.16
N THR A 130 0.37 11.82 21.84
CA THR A 130 1.46 12.35 21.01
C THR A 130 1.55 13.87 21.12
N ASP A 131 0.42 14.57 21.01
CA ASP A 131 0.35 16.03 21.20
C ASP A 131 0.79 16.45 22.60
N SER A 132 0.38 15.72 23.64
CA SER A 132 0.80 16.01 25.02
C SER A 132 2.32 15.91 25.21
N LEU A 133 2.98 14.97 24.51
CA LEU A 133 4.43 14.80 24.56
C LEU A 133 5.16 15.89 23.76
N LEU A 134 4.61 16.29 22.61
CA LEU A 134 5.12 17.41 21.82
C LEU A 134 5.08 18.70 22.64
N ASP A 135 3.95 18.95 23.33
CA ASP A 135 3.77 20.15 24.14
C ASP A 135 4.65 20.13 25.40
N ALA A 136 4.83 18.97 26.04
CA ALA A 136 5.74 18.81 27.17
C ALA A 136 7.19 19.07 26.77
N ARG A 137 7.64 18.53 25.62
CA ARG A 137 8.97 18.80 25.07
C ARG A 137 9.13 20.28 24.72
N TRP A 138 8.12 20.88 24.08
CA TRP A 138 8.16 22.27 23.67
C TRP A 138 8.30 23.22 24.86
N LYS A 139 7.54 22.99 25.94
CA LYS A 139 7.65 23.77 27.18
C LYS A 139 9.02 23.63 27.84
N PHE A 140 9.60 22.43 27.82
CA PHE A 140 10.94 22.20 28.33
C PHE A 140 12.01 22.97 27.53
N ASP A 141 11.91 22.92 26.20
CA ASP A 141 12.84 23.64 25.32
C ASP A 141 12.69 25.17 25.47
N GLN A 142 11.47 25.70 25.61
CA GLN A 142 11.22 27.12 25.90
C GLN A 142 11.82 27.55 27.24
N ALA A 143 11.63 26.76 28.31
CA ALA A 143 12.16 27.07 29.63
C ALA A 143 13.70 27.10 29.62
N ARG A 144 14.33 26.13 28.94
CA ARG A 144 15.79 26.09 28.79
C ARG A 144 16.33 27.28 28.00
N GLU A 145 15.63 27.69 26.95
CA GLU A 145 16.05 28.84 26.13
C GLU A 145 15.94 30.15 26.91
N THR A 146 14.84 30.33 27.65
CA THR A 146 14.62 31.49 28.52
C THR A 146 15.68 31.58 29.62
N GLU A 147 16.15 30.43 30.12
CA GLU A 147 17.23 30.35 31.12
C GLU A 147 18.61 30.67 30.52
N MET A 148 18.90 30.24 29.28
CA MET A 148 20.19 30.51 28.63
C MET A 148 20.29 31.92 28.03
N TYR A 149 19.20 32.45 27.46
CA TYR A 149 19.17 33.71 26.70
C TYR A 149 17.95 34.57 27.11
N PRO A 150 17.95 35.16 28.32
CA PRO A 150 16.80 35.90 28.84
C PRO A 150 16.45 37.17 28.04
N ASP A 151 17.42 37.77 27.33
CA ASP A 151 17.25 39.06 26.66
C ASP A 151 16.93 38.96 25.15
N GLU A 152 17.02 37.78 24.55
CA GLU A 152 16.92 37.62 23.08
C GLU A 152 15.49 37.40 22.56
N GLY A 153 14.50 37.20 23.44
CA GLY A 153 13.08 37.08 23.05
C GLY A 153 12.81 35.98 22.03
N VAL A 154 13.66 34.94 21.98
CA VAL A 154 13.64 33.92 20.92
C VAL A 154 12.41 33.03 21.08
N THR A 155 11.56 33.00 20.06
CA THR A 155 10.42 32.09 20.01
C THR A 155 10.87 30.70 19.53
N VAL A 156 10.89 29.73 20.44
CA VAL A 156 11.22 28.33 20.09
C VAL A 156 10.08 27.73 19.26
N PRO A 157 10.32 27.21 18.05
CA PRO A 157 9.28 26.56 17.25
C PRO A 157 8.83 25.24 17.89
N ARG A 158 7.56 24.85 17.68
CA ARG A 158 7.02 23.57 18.17
C ARG A 158 7.78 22.41 17.50
N PRO A 159 8.30 21.43 18.27
CA PRO A 159 9.02 20.29 17.70
C PRO A 159 8.07 19.45 16.83
N SER A 160 8.61 18.81 15.79
CA SER A 160 7.84 17.89 14.93
C SER A 160 7.72 16.48 15.52
N GLN A 161 8.59 16.12 16.46
CA GLN A 161 8.64 14.81 17.10
C GLN A 161 9.02 14.95 18.58
N ALA A 162 8.46 14.12 19.45
CA ALA A 162 8.84 14.03 20.86
C ALA A 162 8.70 12.61 21.39
N GLY A 163 9.79 12.10 21.97
CA GLY A 163 9.84 10.81 22.64
C GLY A 163 9.48 9.62 21.75
N LEU A 164 9.03 8.54 22.39
CA LEU A 164 8.52 7.34 21.74
C LEU A 164 7.07 7.14 22.19
N VAL A 165 6.19 6.80 21.25
CA VAL A 165 4.79 6.46 21.50
C VAL A 165 4.56 5.04 21.00
N VAL A 166 4.32 4.13 21.94
CA VAL A 166 4.00 2.73 21.69
C VAL A 166 2.50 2.55 21.80
N SER A 167 1.85 2.30 20.66
CA SER A 167 0.42 1.99 20.61
C SER A 167 0.22 0.48 20.70
N ILE A 168 -0.64 0.02 21.60
CA ILE A 168 -0.95 -1.40 21.75
C ILE A 168 -2.29 -1.73 21.09
N TYR A 169 -2.23 -2.69 20.18
CA TYR A 169 -3.38 -3.25 19.47
C TYR A 169 -3.47 -4.76 19.69
N LYS A 170 -4.68 -5.30 19.56
CA LYS A 170 -4.94 -6.73 19.51
C LYS A 170 -5.62 -7.10 18.20
N PRO A 171 -5.32 -8.28 17.62
CA PRO A 171 -6.08 -8.78 16.48
C PRO A 171 -7.55 -8.95 16.86
N SER A 172 -8.43 -8.40 16.03
CA SER A 172 -9.86 -8.42 16.31
C SER A 172 -10.39 -9.84 16.35
N ARG A 173 -11.27 -10.13 17.31
CA ARG A 173 -11.94 -11.45 17.44
C ARG A 173 -13.30 -11.50 16.78
N THR A 174 -13.86 -10.34 16.42
CA THR A 174 -15.17 -10.21 15.79
C THR A 174 -15.05 -10.27 14.26
N LEU A 175 -13.97 -9.70 13.72
CA LEU A 175 -13.72 -9.63 12.28
C LEU A 175 -12.78 -10.73 11.81
N ARG A 176 -13.08 -11.29 10.64
CA ARG A 176 -12.26 -12.31 10.00
C ARG A 176 -11.01 -11.69 9.38
N TYR A 177 -9.84 -12.25 9.67
CA TYR A 177 -8.57 -11.89 9.03
C TYR A 177 -8.41 -12.56 7.66
N GLY A 178 -7.53 -12.03 6.81
CA GLY A 178 -7.22 -12.58 5.48
C GLY A 178 -8.33 -12.38 4.43
N VAL A 179 -9.19 -11.39 4.65
CA VAL A 179 -10.29 -11.01 3.73
C VAL A 179 -10.18 -9.51 3.48
N PRO A 180 -10.23 -9.05 2.21
CA PRO A 180 -10.18 -7.62 1.95
C PRO A 180 -11.49 -6.95 2.39
N GLY A 181 -11.39 -5.73 2.91
CA GLY A 181 -12.58 -4.94 3.27
C GLY A 181 -13.43 -4.58 2.04
N LYS A 182 -14.74 -4.43 2.25
CA LYS A 182 -15.68 -3.89 1.25
C LYS A 182 -16.00 -2.44 1.59
N ASP A 183 -15.04 -1.56 1.36
CA ASP A 183 -15.13 -0.13 1.67
C ASP A 183 -15.43 0.70 0.41
N LEU A 184 -15.36 2.02 0.55
CA LEU A 184 -15.60 2.98 -0.54
C LEU A 184 -14.77 2.66 -1.79
N LEU A 185 -13.51 2.21 -1.64
CA LEU A 185 -12.64 1.91 -2.78
C LEU A 185 -13.19 0.73 -3.58
N PHE A 186 -13.68 -0.31 -2.90
CA PHE A 186 -14.32 -1.45 -3.54
C PHE A 186 -15.56 -1.01 -4.34
N TRP A 187 -16.44 -0.22 -3.73
CA TRP A 187 -17.66 0.24 -4.41
C TRP A 187 -17.38 1.24 -5.54
N SER A 188 -16.35 2.07 -5.40
CA SER A 188 -15.94 3.04 -6.42
C SER A 188 -15.62 2.35 -7.75
N GLY A 189 -14.95 1.19 -7.71
CA GLY A 189 -14.63 0.44 -8.91
C GLY A 189 -15.87 -0.09 -9.63
N LEU A 190 -16.84 -0.61 -8.89
CA LEU A 190 -18.11 -1.10 -9.47
C LEU A 190 -18.93 0.03 -10.09
N VAL A 191 -19.02 1.17 -9.39
CA VAL A 191 -19.71 2.37 -9.90
C VAL A 191 -19.04 2.86 -11.18
N VAL A 192 -17.71 2.96 -11.19
CA VAL A 192 -16.97 3.40 -12.39
C VAL A 192 -17.12 2.41 -13.53
N THR A 193 -17.08 1.09 -13.28
CA THR A 193 -17.37 0.09 -14.32
C THR A 193 -18.77 0.25 -14.90
N ALA A 194 -19.79 0.51 -14.06
CA ALA A 194 -21.14 0.77 -14.54
C ALA A 194 -21.21 2.05 -15.41
N VAL A 195 -20.52 3.11 -15.00
CA VAL A 195 -20.40 4.35 -15.80
C VAL A 195 -19.68 4.09 -17.13
N GLN A 196 -18.60 3.30 -17.13
CA GLN A 196 -17.86 2.94 -18.33
C GLN A 196 -18.73 2.18 -19.34
N LEU A 197 -19.47 1.17 -18.87
CA LEU A 197 -20.41 0.43 -19.72
C LEU A 197 -21.55 1.32 -20.23
N GLY A 198 -22.02 2.26 -19.40
CA GLY A 198 -23.01 3.27 -19.78
C GLY A 198 -22.50 4.15 -20.93
N ILE A 199 -21.30 4.73 -20.80
CA ILE A 199 -20.68 5.55 -21.85
C ILE A 199 -20.45 4.73 -23.12
N ALA A 200 -19.98 3.49 -22.98
CA ALA A 200 -19.72 2.59 -24.10
C ALA A 200 -20.99 2.15 -24.84
N SER A 201 -22.16 2.20 -24.18
CA SER A 201 -23.45 1.86 -24.79
C SER A 201 -24.05 2.97 -25.66
N ILE A 202 -23.59 4.21 -25.52
CA ILE A 202 -24.07 5.36 -26.31
C ILE A 202 -23.92 5.16 -27.83
N PRO A 203 -22.73 4.84 -28.37
CA PRO A 203 -22.57 4.61 -29.81
C PRO A 203 -23.39 3.41 -30.30
N ALA A 204 -23.57 2.38 -29.47
CA ALA A 204 -24.39 1.23 -29.81
C ALA A 204 -25.89 1.60 -29.96
N GLY A 205 -26.38 2.54 -29.14
CA GLY A 205 -27.75 3.00 -29.17
C GLY A 205 -28.04 4.07 -30.22
N LEU A 206 -27.09 4.95 -30.51
CA LEU A 206 -27.27 6.06 -31.46
C LEU A 206 -26.92 5.65 -32.90
N ASP A 207 -25.77 5.00 -33.08
CA ASP A 207 -25.17 4.74 -34.39
C ASP A 207 -25.24 3.26 -34.80
N GLY A 208 -25.67 2.39 -33.87
CA GLY A 208 -25.65 0.93 -34.05
C GLY A 208 -24.25 0.32 -33.92
N ASP A 209 -23.25 1.11 -33.54
CA ASP A 209 -21.86 0.67 -33.37
C ASP A 209 -21.66 0.07 -31.98
N TRP A 210 -21.69 -1.27 -31.92
CA TRP A 210 -21.48 -2.05 -30.71
C TRP A 210 -20.00 -2.32 -30.41
N GLY A 211 -19.06 -1.82 -31.22
CA GLY A 211 -17.62 -2.07 -31.08
C GLY A 211 -17.06 -1.57 -29.75
N VAL A 212 -17.35 -0.31 -29.39
CA VAL A 212 -16.89 0.28 -28.12
C VAL A 212 -17.46 -0.47 -26.90
N LEU A 213 -18.72 -0.89 -26.96
CA LEU A 213 -19.37 -1.67 -25.89
C LEU A 213 -18.72 -3.04 -25.74
N MET A 214 -18.46 -3.75 -26.84
CA MET A 214 -17.81 -5.06 -26.82
C MET A 214 -16.39 -4.97 -26.25
N ILE A 215 -15.59 -4.00 -26.72
CA ILE A 215 -14.22 -3.79 -26.22
C ILE A 215 -14.25 -3.49 -24.72
N THR A 216 -15.12 -2.57 -24.28
CA THR A 216 -15.21 -2.19 -22.87
C THR A 216 -15.66 -3.36 -22.00
N GLY A 217 -16.62 -4.15 -22.45
CA GLY A 217 -17.08 -5.35 -21.76
C GLY A 217 -16.01 -6.43 -21.66
N ALA A 218 -15.33 -6.73 -22.78
CA ALA A 218 -14.23 -7.70 -22.81
C ALA A 218 -13.05 -7.24 -21.95
N ALA A 219 -12.66 -5.96 -22.02
CA ALA A 219 -11.61 -5.38 -21.18
C ALA A 219 -11.97 -5.50 -19.69
N THR A 220 -13.21 -5.16 -19.32
CA THR A 220 -13.69 -5.29 -17.93
C THR A 220 -13.61 -6.74 -17.45
N ALA A 221 -14.00 -7.70 -18.29
CA ALA A 221 -13.90 -9.11 -17.96
C ALA A 221 -12.45 -9.55 -17.74
N LEU A 222 -11.51 -9.07 -18.57
CA LEU A 222 -10.07 -9.31 -18.38
C LEU A 222 -9.58 -8.68 -17.07
N CYS A 223 -9.93 -7.42 -16.78
CA CYS A 223 -9.56 -6.73 -15.54
C CYS A 223 -9.98 -7.55 -14.30
N TYR A 224 -11.24 -7.98 -14.27
CA TYR A 224 -11.78 -8.73 -13.14
C TYR A 224 -11.20 -10.14 -13.07
N GLY A 225 -10.99 -10.79 -14.22
CA GLY A 225 -10.35 -12.10 -14.32
C GLY A 225 -8.92 -12.08 -13.77
N THR A 226 -8.12 -11.08 -14.16
CA THR A 226 -6.76 -10.88 -13.64
C THR A 226 -6.77 -10.63 -12.12
N GLY A 227 -7.70 -9.83 -11.63
CA GLY A 227 -7.83 -9.56 -10.19
C GLY A 227 -8.41 -10.73 -9.37
N ALA A 228 -9.05 -11.71 -10.01
CA ALA A 228 -9.64 -12.89 -9.37
C ALA A 228 -8.65 -14.07 -9.26
N LEU A 229 -7.43 -13.95 -9.82
CA LEU A 229 -6.40 -14.98 -9.70
C LEU A 229 -6.11 -15.27 -8.22
N THR A 230 -6.14 -16.55 -7.84
CA THR A 230 -5.91 -16.99 -6.45
C THR A 230 -4.52 -16.62 -5.94
N GLN A 231 -3.57 -16.43 -6.84
CA GLN A 231 -2.20 -16.05 -6.54
C GLN A 231 -2.13 -14.73 -5.76
N TRP A 232 -2.96 -13.74 -6.10
CA TRP A 232 -3.01 -12.48 -5.36
C TRP A 232 -3.34 -12.66 -3.89
N ARG A 233 -4.27 -13.56 -3.57
CA ARG A 233 -4.66 -13.86 -2.18
C ARG A 233 -3.51 -14.51 -1.43
N VAL A 234 -2.83 -15.44 -2.07
CA VAL A 234 -1.71 -16.17 -1.48
C VAL A 234 -0.54 -15.23 -1.19
N GLU A 235 -0.21 -14.33 -2.13
CA GLU A 235 0.86 -13.35 -1.95
C GLU A 235 0.52 -12.25 -0.95
N LYS A 236 -0.71 -11.73 -1.00
CA LYS A 236 -1.18 -10.68 -0.09
C LYS A 236 -1.14 -11.09 1.38
N TRP A 237 -1.47 -12.35 1.66
CA TRP A 237 -1.42 -12.92 3.01
C TRP A 237 -0.49 -14.12 3.04
N ALA A 238 0.76 -13.90 2.66
CA ALA A 238 1.87 -14.87 2.66
C ALA A 238 2.30 -15.29 4.08
N CYS A 239 1.37 -15.77 4.90
CA CYS A 239 1.61 -16.05 6.31
C CYS A 239 0.69 -17.15 6.84
N ARG A 240 1.13 -17.77 7.93
CA ARG A 240 0.31 -18.72 8.68
C ARG A 240 -0.66 -17.98 9.61
N SER A 241 -1.80 -18.60 9.91
CA SER A 241 -2.63 -18.15 11.02
C SER A 241 -1.98 -18.55 12.34
N LEU A 242 -2.01 -17.65 13.30
CA LEU A 242 -1.63 -17.95 14.66
C LEU A 242 -2.71 -18.83 15.30
N ASP A 243 -2.26 -19.74 16.15
CA ASP A 243 -3.09 -20.58 16.98
C ASP A 243 -2.70 -20.35 18.44
N THR A 244 -3.58 -20.73 19.36
CA THR A 244 -3.43 -20.70 20.81
C THR A 244 -2.12 -21.29 21.32
N ARG A 245 -1.51 -22.22 20.56
CA ARG A 245 -0.21 -22.83 20.84
C ARG A 245 0.98 -21.90 20.55
N ASN A 246 0.86 -21.01 19.57
CA ASN A 246 1.92 -20.11 19.10
C ASN A 246 1.57 -18.65 19.39
N LYS A 247 1.76 -18.24 20.64
CA LYS A 247 1.60 -16.84 21.05
C LYS A 247 2.83 -16.04 20.64
N LYS A 248 2.67 -15.14 19.68
CA LYS A 248 3.72 -14.21 19.23
C LYS A 248 3.24 -12.77 19.36
N ASN A 249 4.06 -11.91 19.92
CA ASN A 249 3.81 -10.48 19.90
C ASN A 249 4.70 -9.85 18.85
N PHE A 250 4.26 -8.78 18.22
CA PHE A 250 5.01 -8.12 17.17
C PHE A 250 5.06 -6.62 17.43
N VAL A 251 6.12 -5.95 17.00
CA VAL A 251 6.20 -4.50 16.97
C VAL A 251 6.54 -4.07 15.55
N LEU A 252 5.68 -3.25 14.95
CA LEU A 252 5.91 -2.63 13.65
C LEU A 252 6.42 -1.20 13.87
N THR A 253 7.55 -0.85 13.27
CA THR A 253 8.17 0.48 13.38
C THR A 253 8.89 0.88 12.10
N ARG A 254 9.11 2.18 11.89
CA ARG A 254 10.03 2.70 10.85
C ARG A 254 11.52 2.60 11.26
N GLY A 255 11.80 2.12 12.46
CA GLY A 255 13.16 1.96 12.99
C GLY A 255 13.55 3.07 13.96
N ASN A 256 14.86 3.24 14.16
CA ASN A 256 15.38 4.27 15.06
C ASN A 256 15.05 5.68 14.53
N GLY A 257 14.69 6.61 15.43
CA GLY A 257 14.23 7.95 15.08
C GLY A 257 12.73 8.05 14.73
N ALA A 258 12.00 6.93 14.68
CA ALA A 258 10.55 6.95 14.53
C ALA A 258 9.88 7.27 15.87
N GLN A 259 8.91 8.20 15.87
CA GLN A 259 8.13 8.54 17.05
C GLN A 259 7.11 7.46 17.43
N HIS A 260 6.67 6.64 16.46
CA HIS A 260 5.61 5.66 16.65
C HIS A 260 6.09 4.22 16.50
N ALA A 261 5.70 3.37 17.45
CA ALA A 261 5.85 1.92 17.39
C ALA A 261 4.48 1.24 17.63
N ILE A 262 4.09 0.38 16.71
CA ILE A 262 2.79 -0.30 16.76
C ILE A 262 3.01 -1.70 17.33
N ALA A 263 2.70 -1.88 18.61
CA ALA A 263 2.76 -3.18 19.27
C ALA A 263 1.45 -3.94 19.05
N ILE A 264 1.55 -5.15 18.51
CA ILE A 264 0.43 -6.05 18.25
C ILE A 264 0.57 -7.27 19.16
N VAL A 265 -0.32 -7.36 20.14
CA VAL A 265 -0.37 -8.46 21.11
C VAL A 265 -1.38 -9.48 20.61
N SER A 266 -0.90 -10.54 19.95
CA SER A 266 -1.79 -11.47 19.24
C SER A 266 -2.60 -12.38 20.17
N ASP A 267 -2.07 -12.69 21.35
CA ASP A 267 -2.59 -13.72 22.26
C ASP A 267 -2.88 -15.08 21.57
N GLY A 268 -2.20 -15.38 20.45
CA GLY A 268 -2.41 -16.60 19.65
C GLY A 268 -3.58 -16.53 18.66
N HIS A 269 -4.06 -15.33 18.33
CA HIS A 269 -5.12 -15.08 17.35
C HIS A 269 -4.62 -14.15 16.24
N GLY A 270 -5.10 -14.33 15.01
CA GLY A 270 -4.75 -13.48 13.86
C GLY A 270 -3.68 -14.07 12.93
N LEU A 271 -3.03 -13.22 12.15
CA LEU A 271 -2.00 -13.60 11.19
C LEU A 271 -0.60 -13.50 11.79
N ASP A 272 0.29 -14.41 11.40
CA ASP A 272 1.70 -14.34 11.78
C ASP A 272 2.41 -13.25 10.96
N LEU A 273 2.57 -12.07 11.57
CA LEU A 273 3.13 -10.91 10.90
C LEU A 273 4.61 -11.11 10.54
N GLU A 274 5.35 -11.98 11.22
CA GLU A 274 6.76 -12.27 10.90
C GLU A 274 6.90 -13.02 9.58
N ASP A 275 6.06 -14.02 9.36
CA ASP A 275 6.00 -14.73 8.09
C ASP A 275 5.59 -13.75 6.98
N MET A 276 4.59 -12.90 7.26
CA MET A 276 4.14 -11.89 6.31
C MET A 276 5.25 -10.88 5.96
N ALA A 277 6.01 -10.38 6.95
CA ALA A 277 7.11 -9.42 6.74
C ALA A 277 8.26 -10.01 5.92
N THR A 278 8.53 -11.31 6.09
CA THR A 278 9.52 -12.04 5.28
C THR A 278 9.11 -12.04 3.80
N GLY A 279 7.81 -12.14 3.54
CA GLY A 279 7.22 -12.05 2.21
C GLY A 279 7.58 -13.23 1.30
N PHE A 280 7.21 -13.13 0.03
CA PHE A 280 7.52 -14.14 -0.99
C PHE A 280 8.97 -14.12 -1.47
N SER A 281 9.72 -13.04 -1.20
CA SER A 281 11.09 -12.84 -1.68
C SER A 281 12.15 -13.75 -1.01
N MET A 282 11.82 -14.36 0.13
CA MET A 282 12.71 -15.25 0.89
C MET A 282 12.26 -16.73 0.86
N ILE A 283 11.23 -17.08 0.08
CA ILE A 283 10.74 -18.46 -0.02
C ILE A 283 11.45 -19.13 -1.22
N ASP A 284 12.36 -20.06 -0.95
CA ASP A 284 13.18 -20.79 -1.95
C ASP A 284 12.37 -21.60 -2.99
N LYS A 285 11.05 -21.72 -2.81
CA LYS A 285 10.12 -22.35 -3.74
C LYS A 285 8.88 -21.46 -3.89
N PRO A 286 8.81 -20.59 -4.91
CA PRO A 286 7.62 -19.78 -5.10
C PRO A 286 6.43 -20.70 -5.35
N THR A 287 5.39 -20.58 -4.53
CA THR A 287 4.14 -21.33 -4.68
C THR A 287 3.24 -20.72 -5.75
N ILE A 288 3.80 -20.18 -6.85
CA ILE A 288 2.96 -20.01 -8.04
C ILE A 288 2.60 -21.43 -8.47
N THR A 289 1.32 -21.75 -8.34
CA THR A 289 0.82 -22.97 -8.94
C THR A 289 1.00 -22.81 -10.45
N VAL A 290 1.53 -23.82 -11.14
CA VAL A 290 1.72 -23.80 -12.62
C VAL A 290 0.44 -23.33 -13.33
N THR A 291 -0.73 -23.64 -12.76
CA THR A 291 -2.03 -23.13 -13.19
C THR A 291 -2.14 -21.61 -13.17
N ALA A 292 -1.73 -20.92 -12.11
CA ALA A 292 -1.75 -19.46 -12.02
C ALA A 292 -0.77 -18.81 -13.01
N GLN A 293 0.37 -19.44 -13.26
CA GLN A 293 1.32 -18.99 -14.29
C GLN A 293 0.68 -19.08 -15.68
N LEU A 294 0.12 -20.25 -16.03
CA LEU A 294 -0.56 -20.46 -17.31
C LEU A 294 -1.75 -19.51 -17.48
N LEU A 295 -2.56 -19.30 -16.43
CA LEU A 295 -3.67 -18.35 -16.46
C LEU A 295 -3.20 -16.91 -16.70
N THR A 296 -2.10 -16.50 -16.07
CA THR A 296 -1.53 -15.15 -16.30
C THR A 296 -1.05 -14.98 -17.74
N ILE A 297 -0.42 -16.01 -18.32
CA ILE A 297 0.01 -16.02 -19.73
C ILE A 297 -1.21 -15.94 -20.66
N VAL A 298 -2.25 -16.76 -20.41
CA VAL A 298 -3.49 -16.74 -21.20
C VAL A 298 -4.17 -15.37 -21.14
N LEU A 299 -4.23 -14.75 -19.96
CA LEU A 299 -4.77 -13.40 -19.80
C LEU A 299 -3.92 -12.36 -20.56
N GLY A 300 -2.59 -12.48 -20.53
CA GLY A 300 -1.69 -11.62 -21.31
C GLY A 300 -1.92 -11.74 -22.82
N ILE A 301 -2.07 -12.96 -23.34
CA ILE A 301 -2.41 -13.19 -24.75
C ILE A 301 -3.79 -12.61 -25.08
N ALA A 302 -4.77 -12.78 -24.20
CA ALA A 302 -6.10 -12.22 -24.39
C ALA A 302 -6.10 -10.68 -24.45
N TRP A 303 -5.25 -10.02 -23.66
CA TRP A 303 -5.02 -8.57 -23.77
C TRP A 303 -4.47 -8.15 -25.14
N VAL A 304 -3.51 -8.91 -25.70
CA VAL A 304 -2.97 -8.64 -27.04
C VAL A 304 -4.05 -8.83 -28.12
N VAL A 305 -4.85 -9.90 -28.03
CA VAL A 305 -5.97 -10.14 -28.96
C VAL A 305 -7.00 -9.01 -28.87
N LEU A 306 -7.31 -8.54 -27.66
CA LEU A 306 -8.23 -7.43 -27.46
C LEU A 306 -7.71 -6.12 -28.07
N LEU A 307 -6.41 -5.85 -28.00
CA LEU A 307 -5.79 -4.68 -28.62
C LEU A 307 -5.83 -4.72 -30.14
N ILE A 308 -5.53 -5.87 -30.74
CA ILE A 308 -5.65 -6.06 -32.18
C ILE A 308 -7.11 -5.81 -32.60
N THR A 309 -8.06 -6.35 -31.84
CA THR A 309 -9.49 -6.13 -32.09
C THR A 309 -9.87 -4.65 -31.93
N ALA A 310 -9.35 -3.97 -30.91
CA ALA A 310 -9.61 -2.55 -30.68
C ALA A 310 -9.07 -1.64 -31.78
N SER A 311 -7.98 -2.05 -32.46
CA SER A 311 -7.44 -1.31 -33.59
C SER A 311 -8.34 -1.31 -34.84
N GLY A 312 -9.33 -2.20 -34.90
CA GLY A 312 -10.33 -2.24 -35.96
C GLY A 312 -11.54 -1.34 -35.73
N VAL A 313 -11.58 -0.56 -34.65
CA VAL A 313 -12.68 0.38 -34.36
C VAL A 313 -12.28 1.77 -34.84
N ASP A 314 -12.83 2.13 -36.01
CA ASP A 314 -12.57 3.42 -36.67
C ASP A 314 -13.57 4.52 -36.25
N THR A 315 -14.67 4.14 -35.60
CA THR A 315 -15.76 5.02 -35.17
C THR A 315 -15.89 5.07 -33.65
N GLY A 316 -16.22 6.24 -33.09
CA GLY A 316 -16.50 6.37 -31.65
C GLY A 316 -15.27 6.31 -30.73
N THR A 317 -14.05 6.52 -31.24
CA THR A 317 -12.79 6.50 -30.47
C THR A 317 -12.80 7.40 -29.23
N TRP A 318 -13.52 8.52 -29.28
CA TRP A 318 -13.66 9.43 -28.13
C TRP A 318 -14.38 8.78 -26.94
N TYR A 319 -15.36 7.89 -27.19
CA TYR A 319 -16.02 7.14 -26.12
C TYR A 319 -15.04 6.17 -25.44
N LEU A 320 -14.18 5.51 -26.22
CA LEU A 320 -13.15 4.62 -25.68
C LEU A 320 -12.10 5.39 -24.86
N ILE A 321 -11.69 6.57 -25.33
CA ILE A 321 -10.81 7.49 -24.60
C ILE A 321 -11.46 7.94 -23.29
N ALA A 322 -12.72 8.36 -23.33
CA ALA A 322 -13.46 8.78 -22.13
C ALA A 322 -13.56 7.63 -21.11
N VAL A 323 -13.92 6.43 -21.56
CA VAL A 323 -13.97 5.21 -20.73
C VAL A 323 -12.61 4.95 -20.08
N GLY A 324 -11.53 4.90 -20.87
CA GLY A 324 -10.20 4.61 -20.36
C GLY A 324 -9.65 5.70 -19.43
N ALA A 325 -9.96 6.97 -19.70
CA ALA A 325 -9.56 8.10 -18.85
C ALA A 325 -10.25 8.09 -17.49
N ILE A 326 -11.57 7.85 -17.45
CA ILE A 326 -12.32 7.74 -16.18
C ILE A 326 -11.77 6.58 -15.35
N GLY A 327 -11.49 5.44 -15.97
CA GLY A 327 -10.90 4.31 -15.27
C GLY A 327 -9.47 4.58 -14.79
N MET A 328 -8.66 5.33 -15.55
CA MET A 328 -7.34 5.77 -15.11
C MET A 328 -7.43 6.63 -13.85
N LEU A 329 -8.37 7.59 -13.81
CA LEU A 329 -8.61 8.41 -12.62
C LEU A 329 -9.03 7.57 -11.40
N GLN A 330 -9.90 6.57 -11.61
CA GLN A 330 -10.30 5.65 -10.54
C GLN A 330 -9.12 4.82 -10.05
N ASN A 331 -8.27 4.32 -10.96
CA ASN A 331 -7.08 3.54 -10.60
C ASN A 331 -6.06 4.40 -9.85
N ILE A 332 -5.86 5.66 -10.23
CA ILE A 332 -5.01 6.61 -9.50
C ILE A 332 -5.56 6.84 -8.09
N PHE A 333 -6.86 7.09 -7.98
CA PHE A 333 -7.54 7.30 -6.70
C PHE A 333 -7.36 6.07 -5.80
N VAL A 334 -7.69 4.88 -6.29
CA VAL A 334 -7.55 3.63 -5.54
C VAL A 334 -6.10 3.35 -5.19
N ALA A 335 -5.15 3.52 -6.12
CA ALA A 335 -3.73 3.30 -5.83
C ALA A 335 -3.22 4.25 -4.74
N GLY A 336 -3.63 5.52 -4.73
CA GLY A 336 -3.15 6.52 -3.77
C GLY A 336 -3.83 6.47 -2.40
N TRP A 337 -5.08 6.04 -2.32
CA TRP A 337 -5.91 6.26 -1.13
C TRP A 337 -5.39 5.53 0.12
N LYS A 338 -5.64 6.14 1.28
CA LYS A 338 -5.26 5.64 2.61
C LYS A 338 -6.32 4.68 3.14
N ARG A 339 -5.93 3.58 3.80
CA ARG A 339 -6.89 2.58 4.29
C ARG A 339 -6.58 2.13 5.73
N THR A 340 -7.60 1.63 6.40
CA THR A 340 -7.47 1.01 7.74
C THR A 340 -6.92 -0.41 7.64
N PRO A 341 -6.31 -0.94 8.72
CA PRO A 341 -5.83 -2.33 8.76
C PRO A 341 -6.93 -3.36 8.46
N THR A 342 -8.16 -3.09 8.86
CA THR A 342 -9.35 -3.91 8.54
C THR A 342 -9.58 -4.02 7.03
N GLY A 343 -9.36 -2.94 6.27
CA GLY A 343 -9.45 -2.93 4.81
C GLY A 343 -8.41 -3.83 4.14
N TYR A 344 -7.22 -3.94 4.72
CA TYR A 344 -6.16 -4.83 4.23
C TYR A 344 -6.29 -6.28 4.70
N GLY A 345 -7.32 -6.61 5.48
CA GLY A 345 -7.54 -7.96 6.02
C GLY A 345 -6.73 -8.28 7.27
N VAL A 346 -6.20 -7.26 7.95
CA VAL A 346 -5.52 -7.38 9.25
C VAL A 346 -6.33 -6.55 10.27
N PRO A 347 -7.50 -7.02 10.72
CA PRO A 347 -8.33 -6.24 11.64
C PRO A 347 -7.64 -6.12 13.02
N LEU A 348 -7.46 -4.89 13.48
CA LEU A 348 -6.80 -4.55 14.74
C LEU A 348 -7.73 -3.71 15.61
N ASP A 349 -7.87 -4.10 16.88
CA ASP A 349 -8.62 -3.38 17.90
C ASP A 349 -7.65 -2.64 18.83
N PHE A 350 -7.86 -1.35 19.03
CA PHE A 350 -7.05 -0.53 19.94
C PHE A 350 -7.27 -0.95 21.39
N VAL A 351 -6.19 -1.01 22.18
CA VAL A 351 -6.25 -1.33 23.60
C VAL A 351 -5.83 -0.14 24.43
N GLU A 352 -4.58 0.31 24.26
CA GLU A 352 -4.05 1.43 25.03
C GLU A 352 -2.80 2.03 24.34
N VAL A 353 -2.34 3.16 24.87
CA VAL A 353 -1.13 3.84 24.41
C VAL A 353 -0.20 4.09 25.58
N VAL A 354 1.10 3.88 25.37
CA VAL A 354 2.18 4.16 26.31
C VAL A 354 3.15 5.10 25.62
N GLY A 355 3.55 6.18 26.28
CA GLY A 355 4.47 7.13 25.66
C GLY A 355 5.00 8.14 26.66
N GLU A 356 6.30 8.36 26.63
CA GLU A 356 7.00 9.31 27.49
C GLU A 356 8.02 10.10 26.67
N VAL A 357 8.40 11.28 27.16
CA VAL A 357 9.38 12.15 26.46
C VAL A 357 10.74 11.44 26.34
N LYS A 358 11.09 10.62 27.34
CA LYS A 358 12.28 9.76 27.29
C LYS A 358 11.93 8.37 26.76
N VAL A 359 12.63 7.96 25.71
CA VAL A 359 12.48 6.65 25.06
C VAL A 359 12.64 5.51 26.07
N MET A 360 13.69 5.54 26.90
CA MET A 360 13.95 4.50 27.90
C MET A 360 12.78 4.31 28.88
N GLN A 361 12.18 5.41 29.34
CA GLN A 361 11.03 5.36 30.25
C GLN A 361 9.83 4.70 29.56
N THR A 362 9.57 5.06 28.30
CA THR A 362 8.51 4.42 27.50
C THR A 362 8.74 2.91 27.39
N LEU A 363 9.96 2.47 27.08
CA LEU A 363 10.30 1.05 26.96
C LEU A 363 10.11 0.28 28.28
N MET A 364 10.52 0.89 29.40
CA MET A 364 10.33 0.30 30.73
C MET A 364 8.84 0.23 31.13
N GLU A 365 8.05 1.24 30.79
CA GLU A 365 6.60 1.22 31.03
C GLU A 365 5.90 0.14 30.21
N VAL A 366 6.31 -0.04 28.95
CA VAL A 366 5.81 -1.14 28.12
C VAL A 366 6.20 -2.49 28.73
N GLU A 367 7.43 -2.67 29.22
CA GLU A 367 7.85 -3.92 29.87
C GLU A 367 7.07 -4.20 31.16
N LYS A 368 6.74 -3.17 31.96
CA LYS A 368 5.93 -3.32 33.17
C LYS A 368 4.52 -3.83 32.86
N LYS A 369 3.94 -3.42 31.72
CA LYS A 369 2.60 -3.82 31.28
C LYS A 369 2.59 -5.14 30.48
N TYR A 370 3.58 -5.33 29.61
CA TYR A 370 3.69 -6.46 28.69
C TYR A 370 5.08 -7.10 28.78
N GLU A 371 5.12 -8.31 29.31
CA GLU A 371 6.36 -9.08 29.49
C GLU A 371 7.13 -9.22 28.16
N LYS A 372 8.44 -8.94 28.19
CA LYS A 372 9.41 -9.04 27.06
C LYS A 372 9.20 -8.07 25.91
N LEU A 373 8.06 -7.40 25.83
CA LEU A 373 7.74 -6.51 24.72
C LEU A 373 8.62 -5.26 24.75
N GLY A 374 8.78 -4.62 25.90
CA GLY A 374 9.66 -3.45 26.07
C GLY A 374 11.11 -3.80 25.79
N LYS A 375 11.57 -4.93 26.33
CA LYS A 375 12.94 -5.43 26.12
C LYS A 375 13.23 -5.77 24.67
N SER A 376 12.26 -6.30 23.93
CA SER A 376 12.42 -6.64 22.51
C SER A 376 12.72 -5.43 21.62
N MET A 377 12.21 -4.26 22.00
CA MET A 377 12.36 -3.00 21.26
C MET A 377 13.68 -2.28 21.58
N LEU A 378 14.35 -2.66 22.67
CA LEU A 378 15.52 -1.95 23.21
C LEU A 378 16.63 -1.83 22.15
N GLY A 379 16.98 -2.94 21.49
CA GLY A 379 18.05 -2.94 20.49
C GLY A 379 17.77 -2.07 19.26
N THR A 380 16.49 -1.77 18.95
CA THR A 380 16.12 -0.94 17.80
C THR A 380 16.08 0.56 18.14
N PHE A 381 15.51 0.92 19.29
CA PHE A 381 15.35 2.34 19.67
C PHE A 381 16.48 2.87 20.55
N PHE A 382 17.27 1.99 21.15
CA PHE A 382 18.40 2.33 21.99
C PHE A 382 19.57 1.35 21.76
N PRO A 383 20.33 1.52 20.66
CA PRO A 383 21.43 0.62 20.30
C PRO A 383 22.68 0.79 21.18
N GLY A 384 22.63 1.64 22.21
CA GLY A 384 23.75 1.89 23.12
C GLY A 384 23.71 1.03 24.39
N ASP A 385 24.80 1.06 25.15
CA ASP A 385 24.88 0.37 26.43
C ASP A 385 23.95 0.99 27.47
N LEU A 386 23.28 0.12 28.23
CA LEU A 386 22.47 0.54 29.36
C LEU A 386 23.36 1.03 30.50
N ARG A 387 22.95 2.12 31.13
CA ARG A 387 23.60 2.60 32.36
C ARG A 387 23.33 1.62 33.50
N GLU A 388 24.22 1.56 34.49
CA GLU A 388 24.06 0.62 35.62
C GLU A 388 22.72 0.77 36.36
N ASN A 389 22.21 1.99 36.48
CA ASN A 389 20.90 2.26 37.08
C ASN A 389 19.75 1.72 36.23
N GLU A 390 19.85 1.81 34.90
CA GLU A 390 18.85 1.26 33.97
C GLU A 390 18.87 -0.28 34.01
N VAL A 391 20.06 -0.89 34.06
CA VAL A 391 20.20 -2.35 34.21
C VAL A 391 19.51 -2.85 35.48
N LYS A 392 19.70 -2.16 36.61
CA LYS A 392 19.01 -2.47 37.87
C LYS A 392 17.48 -2.38 37.71
N GLN A 393 16.98 -1.30 37.11
CA GLN A 393 15.54 -1.14 36.87
C GLN A 393 14.95 -2.23 35.97
N TRP A 394 15.66 -2.64 34.92
CA TRP A 394 15.25 -3.75 34.06
C TRP A 394 15.26 -5.10 34.81
N ALA A 395 16.23 -5.31 35.70
CA ALA A 395 16.30 -6.51 36.54
C ALA A 395 15.14 -6.57 37.55
N ASP A 396 14.78 -5.44 38.16
CA ASP A 396 13.66 -5.34 39.10
C ASP A 396 12.33 -5.65 38.42
N ILE A 397 12.09 -5.10 37.21
CA ILE A 397 10.89 -5.40 36.42
C ILE A 397 10.84 -6.90 36.07
N ALA A 398 11.99 -7.50 35.71
CA ALA A 398 12.07 -8.93 35.44
C ALA A 398 11.78 -9.79 36.69
N ALA A 399 12.21 -9.36 37.88
CA ALA A 399 11.89 -10.01 39.15
C ALA A 399 10.38 -9.94 39.46
N GLN A 400 9.75 -8.78 39.26
CA GLN A 400 8.29 -8.62 39.44
C GLN A 400 7.50 -9.57 38.54
N TRP A 401 7.93 -9.79 37.30
CA TRP A 401 7.29 -10.77 36.41
C TRP A 401 7.48 -12.21 36.87
N LYS A 402 8.65 -12.56 37.42
CA LYS A 402 8.88 -13.90 38.00
C LYS A 402 7.95 -14.15 39.19
N GLU A 403 7.80 -13.17 40.08
CA GLU A 403 6.88 -13.25 41.23
C GLU A 403 5.42 -13.39 40.78
N LYS A 404 4.97 -12.59 39.81
CA LYS A 404 3.62 -12.68 39.25
C LYS A 404 3.34 -14.06 38.65
N LYS A 405 4.33 -14.68 37.99
CA LYS A 405 4.20 -16.03 37.44
C LYS A 405 4.10 -17.09 38.53
N ALA A 406 4.97 -17.03 39.53
CA ALA A 406 4.91 -17.94 40.68
C ALA A 406 3.52 -17.88 41.35
N GLN A 407 2.98 -16.68 41.58
CA GLN A 407 1.65 -16.50 42.15
C GLN A 407 0.52 -17.02 41.24
N ALA A 408 0.67 -16.91 39.91
CA ALA A 408 -0.32 -17.40 38.96
C ALA A 408 -0.33 -18.93 38.86
N ASP A 409 0.85 -19.56 38.95
CA ASP A 409 1.00 -21.02 38.93
C ASP A 409 0.47 -21.63 40.25
N ASP A 410 0.75 -21.01 41.39
CA ASP A 410 0.17 -21.39 42.70
C ASP A 410 -1.37 -21.33 42.73
N ARG A 411 -1.96 -20.39 41.98
CA ARG A 411 -3.43 -20.25 41.84
C ARG A 411 -4.05 -21.28 40.88
N LYS A 412 -3.29 -21.83 39.94
CA LYS A 412 -3.78 -22.87 38.99
C LYS A 412 -3.58 -24.29 39.52
N GLY A 413 -2.71 -24.47 40.51
CA GLY A 413 -2.49 -25.74 41.21
C GLY A 413 -3.47 -26.01 42.37
N LYS A 414 -4.34 -25.05 42.69
CA LYS A 414 -5.54 -25.23 43.52
C LYS A 414 -6.76 -25.31 42.62
#